data_AF-A0A1F9XQ00-F1
#
_entry.id   AF-A0A1F9XQ00-F1
#
_cell.length_a   1.000
_cell.length_b   1.000
_cell.length_c   1.000
_cell.angle_alpha   90.00
_cell.angle_beta   90.00
_cell.angle_gamma   90.00
#
_symmetry.space_group_name_H-M   'P 1'
#
loop_
_entity.id
_entity.type
_entity.pdbx_description
1 polymer ?
#
loop_
_entity_poly.entity_id
_entity_poly.type
_entity_poly.pdbx_seq_one_letter_code
_entity_poly.pdbx_strand_id
1 'polypeptide(L)'
;MKKILFPVLITIIASGIAIAEPQKSHECPMAKMRKCAGLCPEKMKGVETVSRNTEKGVEITMTAKDKETIAKVQEMAMVHYNSKDTMETGCPGRVEGAQIKVTNIETGTRAEITGTTPEMIKKIQRASMKEHKPAAPAKGMKANSRKEVKKVAKYACPMGCATSDKPGKCPKCGMTMTEKK
;
A
#
# COMPACT_ATOMS: atom_id res chain seq x y z
N MET A 1 56.79 60.08 -22.79
CA MET A 1 56.47 60.06 -21.35
C MET A 1 55.32 59.07 -21.12
N LYS A 2 55.66 57.90 -20.58
CA LYS A 2 54.92 57.07 -19.59
C LYS A 2 53.39 57.00 -19.65
N LYS A 3 52.84 55.89 -20.19
CA LYS A 3 51.68 55.11 -19.67
C LYS A 3 51.81 53.68 -20.19
N ILE A 4 52.74 52.88 -19.68
CA ILE A 4 52.50 51.84 -18.67
C ILE A 4 51.24 51.01 -19.02
N LEU A 5 51.49 49.95 -19.79
CA LEU A 5 50.61 48.83 -20.08
C LEU A 5 50.83 47.79 -18.96
N PHE A 6 49.90 47.68 -18.00
CA PHE A 6 49.83 46.55 -17.07
C PHE A 6 48.55 45.77 -17.37
N PRO A 7 48.63 44.52 -17.83
CA PRO A 7 47.45 43.66 -17.88
C PRO A 7 47.11 43.26 -16.44
N VAL A 8 45.92 43.67 -15.98
CA VAL A 8 45.32 43.21 -14.73
C VAL A 8 45.09 41.71 -14.88
N LEU A 9 46.03 40.94 -14.31
CA LEU A 9 45.94 39.50 -14.16
C LEU A 9 44.85 39.21 -13.12
N ILE A 10 43.59 39.18 -13.56
CA ILE A 10 42.46 38.73 -12.75
C ILE A 10 42.65 37.23 -12.54
N THR A 11 43.29 36.91 -11.41
CA THR A 11 43.41 35.54 -10.91
C THR A 11 42.03 35.12 -10.44
N ILE A 12 41.25 34.51 -11.34
CA ILE A 12 39.98 33.88 -10.97
C ILE A 12 40.35 32.65 -10.13
N ILE A 13 40.26 32.83 -8.82
CA ILE A 13 40.38 31.78 -7.83
C ILE A 13 39.24 30.80 -8.12
N ALA A 14 39.57 29.67 -8.74
CA ALA A 14 38.69 28.52 -8.88
C ALA A 14 38.52 27.90 -7.48
N SER A 15 37.77 28.58 -6.61
CA SER A 15 37.22 27.99 -5.41
C SER A 15 36.23 26.94 -5.87
N GLY A 16 36.69 25.68 -5.85
CA GLY A 16 35.89 24.51 -6.11
C GLY A 16 34.65 24.53 -5.23
N ILE A 17 33.53 24.96 -5.81
CA ILE A 17 32.22 24.61 -5.30
C ILE A 17 32.16 23.10 -5.50
N ALA A 18 32.31 22.37 -4.41
CA ALA A 18 31.93 20.97 -4.32
C ALA A 18 30.44 20.93 -4.64
N ILE A 19 30.12 20.73 -5.93
CA ILE A 19 28.84 20.24 -6.36
C ILE A 19 28.75 18.87 -5.70
N ALA A 20 28.02 18.79 -4.59
CA ALA A 20 27.61 17.52 -4.03
C ALA A 20 26.97 16.75 -5.19
N GLU A 21 27.66 15.70 -5.64
CA GLU A 21 27.11 14.78 -6.63
C GLU A 21 25.72 14.38 -6.12
N PRO A 22 24.67 14.53 -6.95
CA PRO A 22 23.38 13.95 -6.60
C PRO A 22 23.65 12.47 -6.41
N GLN A 23 23.46 12.00 -5.17
CA GLN A 23 23.67 10.62 -4.75
C GLN A 23 23.14 9.72 -5.86
N LYS A 24 24.09 9.14 -6.61
CA LYS A 24 23.82 8.26 -7.73
C LYS A 24 22.86 7.22 -7.19
N SER A 25 21.59 7.33 -7.56
CA SER A 25 20.56 6.33 -7.29
C SER A 25 21.21 5.00 -7.60
N HIS A 26 21.42 4.17 -6.57
CA HIS A 26 22.03 2.85 -6.72
C HIS A 26 21.47 2.24 -8.00
N GLU A 27 22.36 2.00 -8.98
CA GLU A 27 21.98 1.38 -10.24
C GLU A 27 21.22 0.12 -9.89
N CYS A 28 19.90 0.15 -10.02
CA CYS A 28 19.09 -1.02 -9.83
C CYS A 28 19.64 -2.05 -10.82
N PRO A 29 20.21 -3.19 -10.37
CA PRO A 29 20.82 -4.18 -11.26
C PRO A 29 19.82 -4.68 -12.33
N MET A 30 18.53 -4.56 -12.01
CA MET A 30 17.39 -4.90 -12.87
C MET A 30 17.06 -3.80 -13.90
N ALA A 31 17.58 -2.56 -13.78
CA ALA A 31 17.32 -1.48 -14.74
C ALA A 31 17.88 -1.78 -16.14
N LYS A 32 18.94 -2.60 -16.23
CA LYS A 32 19.52 -3.06 -17.51
C LYS A 32 18.63 -4.07 -18.23
N MET A 33 17.73 -4.74 -17.51
CA MET A 33 16.77 -5.70 -18.06
C MET A 33 15.40 -5.04 -18.04
N ARG A 34 14.99 -4.39 -19.15
CA ARG A 34 13.75 -3.59 -19.35
C ARG A 34 12.43 -4.38 -19.12
N LYS A 35 12.33 -5.16 -18.06
CA LYS A 35 11.27 -6.12 -17.72
C LYS A 35 11.10 -6.17 -16.20
N CYS A 36 10.93 -5.02 -15.54
CA CYS A 36 10.54 -4.98 -14.13
C CYS A 36 9.04 -5.27 -13.93
N ALA A 37 8.26 -5.33 -15.02
CA ALA A 37 6.83 -5.65 -14.97
C ALA A 37 6.64 -7.14 -14.62
N GLY A 38 5.89 -7.42 -13.55
CA GLY A 38 5.50 -8.78 -13.15
C GLY A 38 6.48 -9.50 -12.21
N LEU A 39 7.54 -8.84 -11.75
CA LEU A 39 8.41 -9.38 -10.71
C LEU A 39 7.85 -9.01 -9.34
N CYS A 40 6.90 -9.82 -8.86
CA CYS A 40 6.37 -9.70 -7.50
C CYS A 40 7.34 -10.39 -6.52
N PRO A 41 7.96 -9.64 -5.58
CA PRO A 41 8.92 -10.21 -4.63
C PRO A 41 8.31 -11.27 -3.69
N GLU A 42 6.98 -11.27 -3.57
CA GLU A 42 6.22 -12.28 -2.82
C GLU A 42 6.19 -13.66 -3.48
N LYS A 43 6.37 -13.72 -4.81
CA LYS A 43 6.37 -14.98 -5.57
C LYS A 43 7.76 -15.62 -5.62
N MET A 44 8.75 -15.03 -4.95
CA MET A 44 10.10 -15.59 -4.91
C MET A 44 10.15 -16.87 -4.08
N LYS A 45 10.92 -17.86 -4.57
CA LYS A 45 11.13 -19.12 -3.86
C LYS A 45 11.82 -18.85 -2.51
N GLY A 46 11.28 -19.40 -1.43
CA GLY A 46 11.84 -19.24 -0.07
C GLY A 46 11.28 -18.04 0.70
N VAL A 47 10.41 -17.25 0.07
CA VAL A 47 9.71 -16.15 0.73
C VAL A 47 8.37 -16.63 1.25
N GLU A 48 8.14 -16.41 2.53
CA GLU A 48 6.85 -16.55 3.19
C GLU A 48 6.19 -15.18 3.23
N THR A 49 5.02 -15.05 2.59
CA THR A 49 4.26 -13.81 2.57
C THR A 49 2.99 -13.92 3.41
N VAL A 50 2.79 -12.91 4.24
CA VAL A 50 1.68 -12.80 5.18
C VAL A 50 1.02 -11.44 4.99
N SER A 51 -0.22 -11.39 4.50
CA SER A 51 -1.00 -10.16 4.39
C SER A 51 -2.01 -10.04 5.54
N ARG A 52 -2.17 -8.82 6.07
CA ARG A 52 -3.09 -8.48 7.15
C ARG A 52 -3.85 -7.20 6.80
N ASN A 53 -5.17 -7.23 6.94
CA ASN A 53 -5.97 -6.01 6.83
C ASN A 53 -5.76 -5.15 8.07
N THR A 54 -5.54 -3.87 7.86
CA THR A 54 -5.45 -2.84 8.90
C THR A 54 -6.60 -1.85 8.75
N GLU A 55 -6.84 -1.00 9.75
CA GLU A 55 -7.87 0.04 9.66
C GLU A 55 -7.62 1.03 8.52
N LYS A 56 -6.34 1.25 8.17
CA LYS A 56 -5.91 2.19 7.14
C LYS A 56 -5.68 1.53 5.78
N GLY A 57 -5.77 0.21 5.67
CA GLY A 57 -5.51 -0.51 4.43
C GLY A 57 -5.04 -1.94 4.69
N VAL A 58 -3.82 -2.26 4.24
CA VAL A 58 -3.21 -3.59 4.33
C VAL A 58 -1.74 -3.48 4.70
N GLU A 59 -1.29 -4.39 5.54
CA GLU A 59 0.13 -4.66 5.80
C GLU A 59 0.50 -6.00 5.14
N ILE A 60 1.51 -5.99 4.27
CA ILE A 60 2.07 -7.19 3.64
C ILE A 60 3.46 -7.38 4.22
N THR A 61 3.71 -8.54 4.81
CA THR A 61 5.02 -8.91 5.36
C THR A 61 5.59 -10.06 4.56
N MET A 62 6.81 -9.89 4.07
CA MET A 62 7.54 -10.87 3.27
C MET A 62 8.79 -11.25 4.03
N THR A 63 8.88 -12.50 4.46
CA THR A 63 9.99 -13.00 5.26
C THR A 63 10.67 -14.17 4.60
N ALA A 64 11.97 -14.32 4.81
CA ALA A 64 12.74 -15.48 4.38
C ALA A 64 13.65 -15.96 5.52
N LYS A 65 14.16 -17.19 5.41
CA LYS A 65 15.04 -17.79 6.43
C LYS A 65 16.51 -17.57 6.14
N ASP A 66 16.85 -17.47 4.86
CA ASP A 66 18.22 -17.34 4.37
C ASP A 66 18.56 -15.87 4.06
N LYS A 67 19.76 -15.46 4.48
CA LYS A 67 20.22 -14.06 4.41
C LYS A 67 20.26 -13.52 2.97
N GLU A 68 20.54 -14.39 2.01
CA GLU A 68 20.58 -14.02 0.59
C GLU A 68 19.17 -13.69 0.07
N THR A 69 18.16 -14.51 0.38
CA THR A 69 16.77 -14.19 0.02
C THR A 69 16.26 -12.97 0.78
N ILE A 70 16.65 -12.78 2.05
CA ILE A 70 16.30 -11.56 2.81
C ILE A 70 16.79 -10.30 2.07
N ALA A 71 18.07 -10.27 1.67
CA ALA A 71 18.63 -9.13 0.94
C ALA A 71 17.93 -8.91 -0.40
N LYS A 72 17.66 -9.98 -1.15
CA LYS A 72 16.92 -9.93 -2.43
C LYS A 72 15.48 -9.42 -2.25
N VAL A 73 14.78 -9.87 -1.22
CA VAL A 73 13.43 -9.41 -0.87
C VAL A 73 13.43 -7.92 -0.59
N GLN A 74 14.39 -7.44 0.21
CA GLN A 74 14.52 -6.03 0.55
C GLN A 74 14.76 -5.16 -0.67
N GLU A 75 15.72 -5.55 -1.52
CA GLU A 75 16.02 -4.84 -2.75
C GLU A 75 14.82 -4.83 -3.72
N MET A 76 14.22 -6.00 -3.97
CA MET A 76 13.11 -6.12 -4.91
C MET A 76 11.84 -5.44 -4.40
N ALA A 77 11.57 -5.44 -3.10
CA ALA A 77 10.43 -4.73 -2.54
C ALA A 77 10.56 -3.21 -2.73
N MET A 78 11.76 -2.66 -2.54
CA MET A 78 12.00 -1.24 -2.81
C MET A 78 11.75 -0.92 -4.29
N VAL A 79 12.21 -1.75 -5.22
CA VAL A 79 12.01 -1.53 -6.66
C VAL A 79 10.54 -1.74 -7.10
N HIS A 80 9.87 -2.77 -6.57
CA HIS A 80 8.50 -3.13 -6.93
C HIS A 80 7.47 -2.12 -6.44
N TYR A 81 7.69 -1.52 -5.27
CA TYR A 81 6.75 -0.55 -4.69
C TYR A 81 7.11 0.91 -4.98
N ASN A 82 8.23 1.18 -5.66
CA ASN A 82 8.65 2.55 -6.01
C ASN A 82 7.77 3.19 -7.10
N SER A 83 7.20 2.41 -8.01
CA SER A 83 6.31 2.93 -9.04
C SER A 83 5.17 1.96 -9.36
N LYS A 84 4.01 2.49 -9.74
CA LYS A 84 2.84 1.67 -10.09
C LYS A 84 3.13 0.74 -11.27
N ASP A 85 4.03 1.12 -12.17
CA ASP A 85 4.34 0.38 -13.39
C ASP A 85 5.15 -0.89 -13.15
N THR A 86 5.85 -1.00 -12.01
CA THR A 86 6.52 -2.23 -11.60
C THR A 86 5.59 -3.19 -10.85
N MET A 87 4.37 -2.76 -10.52
CA MET A 87 3.34 -3.57 -9.88
C MET A 87 2.42 -4.25 -10.90
N GLU A 88 1.99 -5.48 -10.59
CA GLU A 88 0.96 -6.19 -11.37
C GLU A 88 -0.40 -5.48 -11.30
N THR A 89 -1.25 -5.67 -12.31
CA THR A 89 -2.55 -4.99 -12.44
C THR A 89 -3.49 -5.22 -11.24
N GLY A 90 -3.38 -6.39 -10.58
CA GLY A 90 -4.16 -6.75 -9.40
C GLY A 90 -3.58 -6.23 -8.08
N CYS A 91 -2.38 -5.63 -8.09
CA CYS A 91 -1.68 -5.26 -6.86
C CYS A 91 -2.46 -4.20 -6.06
N PRO A 92 -2.63 -4.38 -4.74
CA PRO A 92 -3.27 -3.38 -3.88
C PRO A 92 -2.58 -2.01 -3.92
N GLY A 93 -1.28 -1.97 -4.23
CA GLY A 93 -0.52 -0.73 -4.39
C GLY A 93 -0.88 0.07 -5.65
N ARG A 94 -1.59 -0.55 -6.62
CA ARG A 94 -2.04 0.11 -7.84
C ARG A 94 -3.38 0.84 -7.66
N VAL A 95 -4.03 0.71 -6.50
CA VAL A 95 -5.24 1.48 -6.18
C VAL A 95 -4.91 2.98 -6.25
N GLU A 96 -5.73 3.73 -6.98
CA GLU A 96 -5.53 5.16 -7.17
C GLU A 96 -5.58 5.90 -5.83
N GLY A 97 -4.58 6.74 -5.56
CA GLY A 97 -4.42 7.46 -4.29
C GLY A 97 -3.87 6.63 -3.11
N ALA A 98 -3.55 5.34 -3.30
CA ALA A 98 -2.93 4.54 -2.25
C ALA A 98 -1.51 5.04 -1.94
N GLN A 99 -1.17 5.09 -0.66
CA GLN A 99 0.16 5.43 -0.17
C GLN A 99 0.86 4.13 0.25
N ILE A 100 2.07 3.91 -0.28
CA ILE A 100 2.85 2.70 -0.01
C ILE A 100 4.08 3.08 0.79
N LYS A 101 4.30 2.41 1.91
CA LYS A 101 5.49 2.55 2.73
C LYS A 101 6.17 1.20 2.87
N VAL A 102 7.39 1.11 2.39
CA VAL A 102 8.22 -0.10 2.50
C VAL A 102 9.20 0.08 3.65
N THR A 103 9.26 -0.89 4.55
CA THR A 103 10.18 -0.91 5.70
C THR A 103 10.92 -2.24 5.70
N ASN A 104 12.25 -2.19 5.66
CA ASN A 104 13.06 -3.39 5.82
C ASN A 104 13.05 -3.84 7.28
N ILE A 105 12.80 -5.12 7.50
CA ILE A 105 12.84 -5.77 8.82
C ILE A 105 13.94 -6.83 8.80
N GLU A 106 14.41 -7.26 9.97
CA GLU A 106 15.54 -8.22 10.08
C GLU A 106 15.33 -9.49 9.25
N THR A 107 14.10 -9.96 9.16
CA THR A 107 13.72 -11.21 8.48
C THR A 107 13.24 -11.00 7.04
N GLY A 108 13.25 -9.77 6.51
CA GLY A 108 12.74 -9.46 5.17
C GLY A 108 12.23 -8.02 5.04
N THR A 109 10.98 -7.87 4.57
CA THR A 109 10.39 -6.55 4.30
C THR A 109 8.91 -6.49 4.67
N ARG A 110 8.47 -5.33 5.13
CA ARG A 110 7.07 -4.97 5.38
C ARG A 110 6.65 -3.85 4.44
N ALA A 111 5.57 -4.07 3.68
CA ALA A 111 4.92 -3.06 2.86
C ALA A 111 3.56 -2.68 3.47
N GLU A 112 3.40 -1.42 3.86
CA GLU A 112 2.14 -0.86 4.32
C GLU A 112 1.48 -0.11 3.16
N ILE A 113 0.31 -0.55 2.74
CA ILE A 113 -0.47 0.07 1.68
C ILE A 113 -1.71 0.68 2.32
N THR A 114 -1.79 1.99 2.30
CA THR A 114 -2.81 2.75 3.02
C THR A 114 -3.68 3.60 2.10
N GLY A 115 -4.94 3.77 2.50
CA GLY A 115 -5.89 4.65 1.86
C GLY A 115 -6.35 5.75 2.82
N THR A 116 -6.59 6.94 2.29
CA THR A 116 -7.17 8.08 3.00
C THR A 116 -8.69 8.03 3.14
N THR A 117 -9.40 7.25 2.30
CA THR A 117 -10.87 7.13 2.34
C THR A 117 -11.34 5.72 2.69
N PRO A 118 -12.50 5.55 3.36
CA PRO A 118 -13.04 4.23 3.69
C PRO A 118 -13.33 3.34 2.49
N GLU A 119 -13.69 3.93 1.34
CA GLU A 119 -13.90 3.17 0.10
C GLU A 119 -12.59 2.67 -0.49
N MET A 120 -11.55 3.52 -0.46
CA MET A 120 -10.22 3.14 -0.91
C MET A 120 -9.62 2.05 -0.01
N ILE A 121 -9.76 2.17 1.30
CA ILE A 121 -9.32 1.15 2.27
C ILE A 121 -9.95 -0.21 1.92
N LYS A 122 -11.26 -0.24 1.66
CA LYS A 122 -11.95 -1.47 1.24
C LYS A 122 -11.45 -1.99 -0.11
N LYS A 123 -11.14 -1.12 -1.08
CA LYS A 123 -10.58 -1.52 -2.38
C LYS A 123 -9.19 -2.15 -2.20
N ILE A 124 -8.32 -1.53 -1.40
CA ILE A 124 -6.98 -2.04 -1.07
C ILE A 124 -7.08 -3.41 -0.38
N GLN A 125 -7.92 -3.53 0.64
CA GLN A 125 -8.16 -4.80 1.34
C GLN A 125 -8.70 -5.89 0.41
N ARG A 126 -9.66 -5.55 -0.47
CA ARG A 126 -10.22 -6.49 -1.44
C ARG A 126 -9.19 -6.94 -2.48
N ALA A 127 -8.33 -6.03 -2.96
CA ALA A 127 -7.25 -6.38 -3.89
C ALA A 127 -6.25 -7.33 -3.21
N SER A 128 -5.83 -7.01 -1.98
CA SER A 128 -4.90 -7.87 -1.22
C SER A 128 -5.46 -9.28 -0.98
N MET A 129 -6.73 -9.41 -0.59
CA MET A 129 -7.35 -10.72 -0.37
C MET A 129 -7.49 -11.59 -1.64
N LYS A 130 -7.46 -10.97 -2.83
CA LYS A 130 -7.52 -11.71 -4.10
C LYS A 130 -6.15 -12.24 -4.53
N GLU A 131 -5.11 -11.46 -4.27
CA GLU A 131 -3.75 -11.77 -4.73
C GLU A 131 -2.95 -12.61 -3.71
N HIS A 132 -3.25 -12.49 -2.42
CA HIS A 132 -2.40 -13.04 -1.37
C HIS A 132 -3.16 -13.98 -0.43
N LYS A 133 -2.46 -14.99 0.09
CA LYS A 133 -2.98 -15.85 1.16
C LYS A 133 -3.09 -15.00 2.43
N PRO A 134 -4.30 -14.80 2.97
CA PRO A 134 -4.45 -14.02 4.19
C PRO A 134 -3.71 -14.72 5.33
N ALA A 135 -3.04 -13.94 6.18
CA ALA A 135 -2.62 -14.44 7.48
C ALA A 135 -3.84 -15.02 8.19
N ALA A 136 -3.69 -16.17 8.87
CA ALA A 136 -4.68 -16.54 9.87
C ALA A 136 -4.85 -15.33 10.82
N PRO A 137 -6.09 -14.96 11.20
CA PRO A 137 -6.32 -13.80 12.03
C PRO A 137 -5.50 -13.97 13.31
N ALA A 138 -4.62 -13.00 13.59
CA ALA A 138 -3.99 -12.93 14.90
C ALA A 138 -5.12 -12.92 15.95
N LYS A 139 -5.05 -13.81 16.93
CA LYS A 139 -5.92 -13.76 18.11
C LYS A 139 -5.80 -12.35 18.71
N GLY A 140 -6.78 -11.49 18.47
CA GLY A 140 -6.79 -10.12 18.99
C GLY A 140 -7.24 -9.02 18.03
N MET A 141 -7.15 -9.19 16.71
CA MET A 141 -7.70 -8.20 15.76
C MET A 141 -9.12 -8.61 15.36
N LYS A 142 -10.13 -7.87 15.83
CA LYS A 142 -11.47 -7.96 15.24
C LYS A 142 -11.35 -7.62 13.76
N ALA A 143 -11.52 -8.64 12.92
CA ALA A 143 -11.87 -8.46 11.54
C ALA A 143 -13.11 -7.56 11.51
N ASN A 144 -12.92 -6.28 11.22
CA ASN A 144 -13.98 -5.45 10.69
C ASN A 144 -14.16 -5.81 9.21
N SER A 145 -14.29 -7.12 8.94
CA SER A 145 -15.29 -7.55 7.99
C SER A 145 -16.53 -6.81 8.42
N ARG A 146 -17.05 -5.94 7.56
CA ARG A 146 -18.49 -5.77 7.52
C ARG A 146 -19.05 -7.16 7.19
N LYS A 147 -19.12 -8.03 8.21
CA LYS A 147 -20.40 -8.58 8.63
C LYS A 147 -21.30 -7.37 8.47
N GLU A 148 -22.08 -7.40 7.41
CA GLU A 148 -23.42 -6.88 7.51
C GLU A 148 -23.84 -7.24 8.93
N VAL A 149 -23.76 -6.25 9.82
CA VAL A 149 -24.36 -6.38 11.14
C VAL A 149 -25.77 -6.63 10.69
N LYS A 150 -26.21 -7.89 10.77
CA LYS A 150 -27.61 -8.21 10.91
C LYS A 150 -27.98 -7.46 12.18
N LYS A 151 -28.19 -6.14 12.05
CA LYS A 151 -28.97 -5.38 12.99
C LYS A 151 -30.24 -6.17 12.95
N VAL A 152 -30.51 -6.89 14.04
CA VAL A 152 -31.76 -7.59 14.19
C VAL A 152 -32.78 -6.49 13.96
N ALA A 153 -33.42 -6.52 12.80
CA ALA A 153 -34.22 -5.41 12.35
C ALA A 153 -35.33 -5.25 13.38
N LYS A 154 -35.24 -4.19 14.18
CA LYS A 154 -36.09 -3.99 15.35
C LYS A 154 -37.54 -3.75 14.95
N TYR A 155 -37.76 -3.32 13.71
CA TYR A 155 -39.07 -3.02 13.17
C TYR A 155 -39.33 -3.88 11.94
N ALA A 156 -40.53 -4.42 11.84
CA ALA A 156 -41.01 -5.14 10.68
C ALA A 156 -42.32 -4.57 10.18
N CYS A 157 -42.52 -4.63 8.87
CA CYS A 157 -43.82 -4.36 8.31
C CYS A 157 -44.79 -5.46 8.76
N PRO A 158 -46.00 -5.12 9.26
CA PRO A 158 -47.01 -6.12 9.62
C PRO A 158 -47.40 -7.02 8.44
N MET A 159 -47.25 -6.51 7.20
CA MET A 159 -47.44 -7.30 5.96
C MET A 159 -46.23 -8.16 5.57
N GLY A 160 -45.13 -8.14 6.33
CA GLY A 160 -43.91 -8.93 6.07
C GLY A 160 -43.02 -8.46 4.91
N CYS A 161 -43.37 -7.37 4.22
CA CYS A 161 -42.69 -6.98 2.98
C CYS A 161 -41.32 -6.28 3.17
N ALA A 162 -41.06 -5.70 4.35
CA ALA A 162 -39.82 -4.99 4.66
C ALA A 162 -39.52 -4.98 6.17
N THR A 163 -38.26 -4.79 6.52
CA THR A 163 -37.77 -4.66 7.90
C THR A 163 -36.84 -3.45 8.02
N SER A 164 -36.80 -2.79 9.18
CA SER A 164 -36.05 -1.54 9.42
C SER A 164 -35.43 -1.53 10.81
N ASP A 165 -34.34 -0.76 10.94
CA ASP A 165 -33.67 -0.49 12.22
C ASP A 165 -34.26 0.73 12.96
N LYS A 166 -35.06 1.53 12.25
CA LYS A 166 -35.67 2.76 12.76
C LYS A 166 -37.21 2.65 12.72
N PRO A 167 -37.92 3.26 13.69
CA PRO A 167 -39.36 3.39 13.63
C PRO A 167 -39.76 4.26 12.44
N GLY A 168 -40.94 4.01 11.87
CA GLY A 168 -41.45 4.80 10.74
C GLY A 168 -42.45 4.06 9.87
N LYS A 169 -42.67 4.56 8.66
CA LYS A 169 -43.53 3.94 7.64
C LYS A 169 -42.73 2.99 6.76
N CYS A 170 -43.35 1.88 6.38
CA CYS A 170 -42.79 0.90 5.46
C CYS A 170 -42.57 1.57 4.08
N PRO A 171 -41.35 1.46 3.50
CA PRO A 171 -41.06 2.07 2.20
C PRO A 171 -41.78 1.39 1.02
N LYS A 172 -42.37 0.20 1.23
CA LYS A 172 -43.08 -0.55 0.19
C LYS A 172 -44.59 -0.36 0.20
N CYS A 173 -45.20 -0.22 1.38
CA CYS A 173 -46.67 -0.16 1.51
C CYS A 173 -47.18 1.03 2.32
N GLY A 174 -46.29 1.88 2.85
CA GLY A 174 -46.68 3.09 3.61
C GLY A 174 -47.26 2.84 5.01
N MET A 175 -47.50 1.59 5.41
CA MET A 175 -47.99 1.24 6.75
C MET A 175 -46.93 1.45 7.83
N THR A 176 -47.36 1.79 9.05
CA THR A 176 -46.45 1.96 10.20
C THR A 176 -45.79 0.62 10.54
N MET A 177 -44.46 0.63 10.69
CA MET A 177 -43.70 -0.56 11.04
C MET A 177 -43.86 -0.86 12.54
N THR A 178 -43.97 -2.15 12.87
CA THR A 178 -44.17 -2.64 14.25
C THR A 178 -42.88 -3.20 14.80
N GLU A 179 -42.61 -2.99 16.09
CA GLU A 179 -41.46 -3.59 16.75
C GLU A 179 -41.56 -5.11 16.79
N LYS A 180 -40.48 -5.78 16.37
CA LYS A 180 -40.29 -7.22 16.55
C LYS A 180 -39.93 -7.43 18.03
N LYS A 181 -40.88 -7.97 18.80
CA LYS A 181 -40.63 -8.50 20.14
C LYS A 181 -39.71 -9.72 20.09
#